data_AF-A0A538CTP5-F1
#
_entry.id   AF-A0A538CTP5-F1
#
_cell.length_a   1.000
_cell.length_b   1.000
_cell.length_c   1.000
_cell.angle_alpha   90.00
_cell.angle_beta   90.00
_cell.angle_gamma   90.00
#
_symmetry.space_group_name_H-M   'P 1'
#
loop_
_entity.id
_entity.type
_entity.pdbx_description
1 polymer ?
#
loop_
_entity_poly.entity_id
_entity_poly.type
_entity_poly.pdbx_seq_one_letter_code
_entity_poly.pdbx_strand_id
1 'polypeptide(L)'
;MFPQHGPGRKHKRKIELREWQHILLQRAPEHFLRGLIHSDGCRTVNTFSTRLPSGREATYSYPRYFFSNESEDIRGIFCEYCERVGLRWTQSNRRNISIAHRDSVAELDRFVGPKA
;
A
#
# COMPACT_ATOMS: atom_id res chain seq x y z
N MET A 1 -18.72 -8.46 -25.36
CA MET A 1 -19.14 -7.87 -24.07
C MET A 1 -17.88 -7.43 -23.34
N PHE A 2 -17.73 -6.15 -22.98
CA PHE A 2 -16.53 -5.69 -22.27
C PHE A 2 -16.64 -5.94 -20.76
N PRO A 3 -15.52 -6.15 -20.05
CA PRO A 3 -15.51 -6.41 -18.60
C PRO A 3 -16.25 -5.35 -17.77
N GLN A 4 -16.35 -4.11 -18.24
CA GLN A 4 -17.11 -3.06 -17.55
C GLN A 4 -18.63 -3.32 -17.47
N HIS A 5 -19.21 -4.15 -18.35
CA HIS A 5 -20.68 -4.31 -18.48
C HIS A 5 -21.31 -5.36 -17.55
N GLY A 6 -20.57 -5.93 -16.59
CA GLY A 6 -21.15 -6.82 -15.57
C GLY A 6 -22.18 -6.10 -14.68
N PRO A 7 -23.15 -6.81 -14.09
CA PRO A 7 -24.11 -6.20 -13.17
C PRO A 7 -23.41 -5.65 -11.89
N GLY A 8 -24.03 -4.65 -11.27
CA GLY A 8 -23.58 -4.07 -10.00
C GLY A 8 -22.40 -3.08 -10.10
N ARG A 9 -22.07 -2.43 -8.97
CA ARG A 9 -20.94 -1.49 -8.87
C ARG A 9 -19.62 -2.24 -9.06
N LYS A 10 -18.72 -1.70 -9.88
CA LYS A 10 -17.41 -2.29 -10.19
C LYS A 10 -16.64 -2.78 -8.96
N HIS A 11 -16.61 -2.01 -7.88
CA HIS A 11 -15.88 -2.35 -6.64
C HIS A 11 -16.54 -3.45 -5.79
N LYS A 12 -17.76 -3.88 -6.13
CA LYS A 12 -18.45 -5.01 -5.48
C LYS A 12 -18.26 -6.33 -6.22
N ARG A 13 -17.61 -6.30 -7.38
CA ARG A 13 -17.32 -7.52 -8.14
C ARG A 13 -16.10 -8.18 -7.54
N LYS A 14 -16.15 -9.51 -7.42
CA LYS A 14 -15.05 -10.31 -6.90
C LYS A 14 -13.82 -10.16 -7.79
N ILE A 15 -12.67 -9.85 -7.20
CA ILE A 15 -11.38 -9.77 -7.88
C ILE A 15 -10.46 -10.80 -7.26
N GLU A 16 -10.13 -11.84 -8.01
CA GLU A 16 -9.21 -12.88 -7.58
C GLU A 16 -8.12 -13.06 -8.61
N LEU A 17 -6.90 -13.31 -8.13
CA LEU A 17 -5.81 -13.71 -8.99
C LEU A 17 -6.04 -15.17 -9.41
N ARG A 18 -5.94 -15.43 -10.71
CA ARG A 18 -5.90 -16.79 -11.22
C ARG A 18 -4.54 -17.42 -10.92
N GLU A 19 -4.48 -18.75 -10.91
CA GLU A 19 -3.26 -19.50 -10.60
C GLU A 19 -2.03 -19.02 -11.39
N TRP A 20 -2.18 -18.83 -12.70
CA TRP A 20 -1.08 -18.35 -13.54
C TRP A 20 -0.62 -16.93 -13.16
N GLN A 21 -1.52 -16.07 -12.65
CA GLN A 21 -1.15 -14.74 -12.16
C GLN A 21 -0.36 -14.89 -10.87
N HIS A 22 -0.80 -15.73 -9.93
CA HIS A 22 -0.04 -16.01 -8.72
C HIS A 22 1.38 -16.49 -9.03
N ILE A 23 1.54 -17.42 -9.98
CA ILE A 23 2.86 -17.92 -10.38
C ILE A 23 3.77 -16.80 -10.90
N LEU A 24 3.24 -15.88 -11.71
CA LEU A 24 4.01 -14.76 -12.24
C LEU A 24 4.38 -13.76 -11.14
N LEU A 25 3.42 -13.40 -10.30
CA LEU A 25 3.61 -12.41 -9.25
C LEU A 25 4.53 -12.92 -8.14
N GLN A 26 4.55 -14.23 -7.86
CA GLN A 26 5.51 -14.83 -6.93
C GLN A 26 6.96 -14.71 -7.39
N ARG A 27 7.22 -14.57 -8.69
CA ARG A 27 8.59 -14.40 -9.21
C ARG A 27 9.13 -12.97 -9.04
N ALA A 28 8.24 -11.98 -8.88
CA ALA A 28 8.62 -10.57 -8.79
C ALA A 28 7.60 -9.78 -7.95
N PRO A 29 7.42 -10.10 -6.66
CA PRO A 29 6.43 -9.46 -5.81
C PRO A 29 6.69 -7.95 -5.64
N GLU A 30 7.95 -7.51 -5.67
CA GLU A 30 8.29 -6.09 -5.55
C GLU A 30 7.76 -5.26 -6.73
N HIS A 31 7.88 -5.81 -7.95
CA HIS A 31 7.40 -5.14 -9.16
C HIS A 31 5.87 -5.01 -9.15
N PHE A 32 5.18 -6.01 -8.62
CA PHE A 32 3.74 -5.98 -8.44
C PHE A 32 3.31 -4.91 -7.43
N LEU A 33 3.93 -4.88 -6.25
CA LEU A 33 3.66 -3.88 -5.22
C LEU A 33 3.96 -2.46 -5.71
N ARG A 34 5.05 -2.27 -6.46
CA ARG A 34 5.38 -1.00 -7.13
C ARG A 34 4.23 -0.57 -8.05
N GLY A 35 3.73 -1.48 -8.88
CA GLY A 35 2.60 -1.19 -9.78
C GLY A 35 1.35 -0.73 -9.02
N LEU A 36 0.99 -1.42 -7.93
CA LEU A 36 -0.15 -1.06 -7.09
C LEU A 36 0.03 0.29 -6.38
N ILE A 37 1.22 0.57 -5.85
CA ILE A 37 1.53 1.87 -5.22
C ILE A 37 1.51 2.98 -6.26
N HIS A 38 1.96 2.74 -7.49
CA HIS A 38 1.91 3.73 -8.55
C HIS A 38 0.48 4.08 -8.97
N SER A 39 -0.41 3.09 -9.05
CA SER A 39 -1.80 3.29 -9.47
C SER A 39 -2.66 3.94 -8.38
N ASP A 40 -2.68 3.36 -7.17
CA ASP A 40 -3.65 3.69 -6.11
C ASP A 40 -2.96 4.06 -4.78
N GLY A 41 -1.65 4.31 -4.82
CA GLY A 41 -0.87 4.67 -3.65
C GLY A 41 -0.16 6.02 -3.75
N CYS A 42 0.42 6.43 -2.62
CA CYS A 42 1.28 7.59 -2.53
C CYS A 42 2.36 7.39 -1.47
N ARG A 43 3.44 8.18 -1.60
CA ARG A 43 4.48 8.34 -0.58
C ARG A 43 4.43 9.78 -0.09
N THR A 44 4.30 9.98 1.21
CA THR A 44 4.25 11.32 1.81
C THR A 44 5.22 11.41 2.98
N VAL A 45 5.58 12.62 3.37
CA VAL A 45 6.29 12.88 4.63
C VAL A 45 5.26 13.33 5.64
N ASN A 46 5.08 12.57 6.71
CA ASN A 46 4.24 12.96 7.82
C ASN A 46 5.06 13.80 8.81
N THR A 47 4.61 15.02 9.09
CA THR A 47 5.27 15.95 10.02
C THR A 47 4.30 16.30 11.14
N PHE A 48 4.74 16.13 12.39
CA PHE A 48 3.96 16.49 13.57
C PHE A 48 4.82 17.13 14.65
N SER A 49 4.24 18.06 15.41
CA SER A 49 4.88 18.66 16.58
C SER A 49 4.28 18.09 17.85
N THR A 50 5.12 17.87 18.86
CA THR A 50 4.69 17.48 20.20
C THR A 50 5.48 18.24 21.26
N ARG A 51 4.84 18.47 22.41
CA ARG A 51 5.47 19.14 23.55
C ARG A 51 6.13 18.09 24.43
N LEU A 52 7.45 18.22 24.61
CA LEU A 52 8.23 17.34 25.45
C LEU A 52 7.97 17.61 26.94
N PRO A 53 8.23 16.64 27.84
CA PRO A 53 8.12 16.86 29.29
C PRO A 53 8.96 18.04 29.81
N SER A 54 10.02 18.41 29.10
CA SER A 54 10.87 19.58 29.39
C SER A 54 10.24 20.93 29.03
N GLY A 55 9.03 20.95 28.45
CA GLY A 55 8.34 22.16 27.99
C GLY A 55 8.77 22.65 26.61
N ARG A 56 9.81 22.06 26.02
CA ARG A 56 10.26 22.33 24.64
C ARG A 56 9.30 21.71 23.62
N GLU A 57 9.15 22.35 22.47
CA GLU A 57 8.45 21.79 21.32
C GLU A 57 9.43 21.04 20.42
N ALA A 58 9.04 19.84 19.99
CA ALA A 58 9.81 19.00 19.08
C ALA A 58 8.95 18.65 17.86
N THR A 59 9.51 18.88 16.68
CA THR A 59 8.89 18.50 15.39
C THR A 59 9.57 17.24 14.86
N TYR A 60 8.76 16.26 14.50
CA TYR A 60 9.20 14.98 13.95
C TYR A 60 8.63 14.82 12.53
N SER A 61 9.49 14.40 11.60
CA SER A 61 9.11 14.10 10.22
C SER A 61 9.54 12.68 9.85
N TYR A 62 8.64 11.92 9.23
CA TYR A 62 8.96 10.57 8.75
C TYR A 62 8.22 10.24 7.44
N PRO A 63 8.86 9.53 6.51
CA PRO A 63 8.20 9.07 5.30
C PRO A 63 7.19 7.97 5.62
N ARG A 64 6.12 7.92 4.82
CA ARG A 64 5.04 6.94 4.92
C ARG A 64 4.48 6.65 3.53
N TYR A 65 4.13 5.40 3.29
CA TYR A 65 3.35 5.00 2.11
C TYR A 65 1.89 4.77 2.50
N PHE A 66 1.00 5.09 1.56
CA PHE A 66 -0.41 4.75 1.62
C PHE A 66 -0.84 4.01 0.36
N PHE A 67 -1.80 3.12 0.52
CA PHE A 67 -2.53 2.48 -0.56
C PHE A 67 -4.04 2.60 -0.27
N SER A 68 -4.79 3.19 -1.20
CA SER A 68 -6.21 3.49 -1.03
C SER A 68 -7.04 2.87 -2.14
N ASN A 69 -7.89 1.90 -1.79
CA ASN A 69 -8.77 1.27 -2.77
C ASN A 69 -10.11 0.88 -2.15
N GLU A 70 -11.22 1.04 -2.88
CA GLU A 70 -12.56 0.68 -2.40
C GLU A 70 -12.81 -0.84 -2.38
N SER A 71 -12.17 -1.60 -3.29
CA SER A 71 -12.28 -3.05 -3.34
C SER A 71 -11.54 -3.70 -2.17
N GLU A 72 -12.23 -4.53 -1.40
CA GLU A 72 -11.64 -5.33 -0.33
C GLU A 72 -10.66 -6.36 -0.87
N ASP A 73 -11.02 -7.02 -1.96
CA ASP A 73 -10.16 -8.02 -2.59
C ASP A 73 -8.82 -7.43 -3.05
N ILE A 74 -8.83 -6.23 -3.68
CA ILE A 74 -7.59 -5.56 -4.10
C ILE A 74 -6.73 -5.20 -2.88
N ARG A 75 -7.34 -4.72 -1.79
CA ARG A 75 -6.60 -4.47 -0.55
C ARG A 75 -6.03 -5.75 0.05
N GLY A 76 -6.80 -6.85 0.03
CA GLY A 76 -6.36 -8.16 0.49
C GLY A 76 -5.14 -8.66 -0.29
N ILE A 77 -5.19 -8.57 -1.62
CA ILE A 77 -4.07 -8.90 -2.50
C ILE A 77 -2.86 -8.00 -2.19
N PHE A 78 -3.05 -6.69 -2.03
CA PHE A 78 -1.95 -5.80 -1.64
C PHE A 78 -1.30 -6.20 -0.32
N CYS A 79 -2.11 -6.51 0.70
CA CYS A 79 -1.63 -6.92 2.02
C CYS A 79 -0.90 -8.27 1.99
N GLU A 80 -1.43 -9.26 1.26
CA GLU A 80 -0.80 -10.57 1.07
C GLU A 80 0.62 -10.41 0.50
N TYR A 81 0.77 -9.59 -0.55
CA TYR A 81 2.08 -9.38 -1.15
C TYR A 81 2.99 -8.54 -0.27
N CYS A 82 2.46 -7.60 0.52
CA CYS A 82 3.24 -6.92 1.56
C CYS A 82 3.81 -7.93 2.57
N GLU A 83 3.01 -8.89 3.03
CA GLU A 83 3.47 -9.92 3.98
C GLU A 83 4.56 -10.80 3.38
N ARG A 84 4.44 -11.18 2.10
CA ARG A 84 5.44 -11.98 1.38
C ARG A 84 6.82 -11.31 1.31
N VAL A 85 6.85 -9.99 1.18
CA VAL A 85 8.12 -9.22 1.17
C VAL A 85 8.50 -8.68 2.56
N GLY A 86 7.78 -9.08 3.62
CA GLY A 86 8.09 -8.70 5.00
C GLY A 86 7.74 -7.25 5.37
N LEU A 87 6.84 -6.60 4.63
CA LEU A 87 6.41 -5.23 4.90
C LEU A 87 5.36 -5.20 6.02
N ARG A 88 5.58 -4.34 7.01
CA ARG A 88 4.63 -4.07 8.08
C ARG A 88 3.65 -3.00 7.65
N TRP A 89 2.37 -3.33 7.68
CA TRP A 89 1.28 -2.44 7.31
C TRP A 89 0.23 -2.36 8.42
N THR A 90 -0.55 -1.28 8.40
CA THR A 90 -1.74 -1.10 9.24
C THR A 90 -2.90 -0.61 8.39
N GLN A 91 -4.11 -1.01 8.75
CA GLN A 91 -5.31 -0.51 8.10
C GLN A 91 -5.89 0.65 8.91
N SER A 92 -5.81 1.87 8.36
CA SER A 92 -6.24 3.09 9.07
C SER A 92 -7.74 3.33 9.00
N ASN A 93 -8.41 2.79 7.98
CA ASN A 93 -9.87 2.76 7.85
C ASN A 93 -10.27 1.69 6.82
N ARG A 94 -11.56 1.58 6.51
CA ARG A 94 -12.09 0.59 5.55
C ARG A 94 -11.32 0.48 4.24
N ARG A 95 -10.76 1.58 3.70
CA ARG A 95 -10.15 1.62 2.36
C ARG A 95 -8.65 1.93 2.33
N ASN A 96 -8.05 2.33 3.45
CA ASN A 96 -6.67 2.82 3.49
C ASN A 96 -5.75 1.86 4.24
N ILE A 97 -4.76 1.34 3.52
CA ILE A 97 -3.61 0.63 4.07
C ILE A 97 -2.43 1.60 4.16
N SER A 98 -1.65 1.48 5.22
CA SER A 98 -0.57 2.39 5.56
C SER A 98 0.69 1.60 5.90
N ILE A 99 1.83 2.04 5.37
CA ILE A 99 3.15 1.50 5.68
C ILE A 99 4.00 2.65 6.21
N ALA A 100 4.19 2.66 7.53
CA ALA A 100 4.91 3.73 8.26
C ALA A 100 6.10 3.20 9.07
N HIS A 101 6.26 1.87 9.19
CA HIS A 101 7.38 1.29 9.90
C HIS A 101 8.68 1.59 9.13
N ARG A 102 9.68 2.15 9.81
CA ARG A 102 10.90 2.68 9.17
C ARG A 102 11.56 1.69 8.20
N ASP A 103 11.69 0.43 8.61
CA ASP A 103 12.38 -0.60 7.81
C ASP A 103 11.55 -1.00 6.59
N SER A 104 10.22 -0.99 6.71
CA SER A 104 9.31 -1.28 5.60
C SER A 104 9.20 -0.12 4.61
N VAL A 105 9.33 1.12 5.09
CA VAL A 105 9.42 2.29 4.22
C VAL A 105 10.74 2.30 3.46
N ALA A 106 11.86 2.00 4.14
CA ALA A 106 13.15 1.85 3.50
C ALA A 106 13.12 0.74 2.44
N GLU A 107 12.46 -0.37 2.73
CA GLU A 107 12.28 -1.49 1.79
C GLU A 107 11.52 -1.06 0.52
N LEU A 108 10.38 -0.39 0.70
CA LEU A 108 9.61 0.16 -0.43
C LEU A 108 10.42 1.18 -1.23
N ASP A 109 11.22 2.02 -0.57
CA ASP A 109 12.06 3.01 -1.25
C ASP A 109 13.10 2.34 -2.18
N ARG A 110 13.57 1.11 -1.86
CA ARG A 110 14.53 0.38 -2.70
C ARG A 110 13.96 0.01 -4.07
N PHE A 111 12.68 -0.36 -4.15
CA PHE A 111 12.11 -0.90 -5.39
C PHE A 111 10.97 -0.07 -5.99
N VAL A 112 10.24 0.73 -5.20
CA VAL A 112 9.24 1.66 -5.73
C VAL A 112 9.95 2.91 -6.28
N GLY A 113 10.87 3.45 -5.48
CA GLY A 113 11.53 4.74 -5.71
C GLY A 113 10.57 5.93 -5.51
N PRO A 114 11.09 7.17 -5.37
CA PRO A 114 10.26 8.37 -5.40
C PRO A 114 9.50 8.43 -6.72
N LYS A 115 8.19 8.70 -6.65
CA LYS A 115 7.34 8.92 -7.82
C LYS A 115 7.90 10.13 -8.58
N ALA A 116 8.48 9.89 -9.76
CA ALA A 116 8.92 10.94 -10.68
C ALA A 116 7.72 11.66 -11.30
#